data_AF-A0A7C3FW59-F1
#
_entry.id   AF-A0A7C3FW59-F1
#
_cell.length_a   1.000
_cell.length_b   1.000
_cell.length_c   1.000
_cell.angle_alpha   90.00
_cell.angle_beta   90.00
_cell.angle_gamma   90.00
#
_symmetry.space_group_name_H-M   'P 1'
#
loop_
_entity.id
_entity.type
_entity.pdbx_description
1 polymer ?
#
loop_
_entity_poly.entity_id
_entity_poly.type
_entity_poly.pdbx_seq_one_letter_code
_entity_poly.pdbx_strand_id
1 'polypeptide(L)'
;MSKYITTPIYYVNGEAHIGHAYTTFIADTMARYERLKGEDTFFLTGTDEHGQKIEESAAKAGKPTQEFADEISATFKNLWDEFGISYDKFIRTTDEDHMKGVQKAFEVMFAKGDIYKDFYEGHYCVSCETFFPETQLVDGEFCPDCGRSTSVVKEESYFFKLSKYQDKLLE
;
A
#
# COMPACT_ATOMS: atom_id res chain seq x y z
N MET A 1 -4.66 -12.82 26.56
CA MET A 1 -4.02 -13.04 25.25
C MET A 1 -3.64 -11.67 24.68
N SER A 2 -2.77 -11.61 23.67
CA SER A 2 -2.53 -10.36 22.95
C SER A 2 -3.33 -10.33 21.66
N LYS A 3 -3.81 -9.15 21.27
CA LYS A 3 -4.61 -8.91 20.08
C LYS A 3 -3.92 -7.86 19.23
N TYR A 4 -3.74 -8.17 17.95
CA TYR A 4 -3.19 -7.24 16.99
C TYR A 4 -4.21 -7.05 15.87
N ILE A 5 -4.69 -5.83 15.73
CA ILE A 5 -5.73 -5.45 14.78
C ILE A 5 -5.14 -4.39 13.85
N THR A 6 -5.36 -4.54 12.55
CA THR A 6 -4.86 -3.61 11.54
C THR A 6 -5.97 -3.22 10.58
N THR A 7 -6.02 -1.96 10.18
CA THR A 7 -6.64 -1.57 8.90
C THR A 7 -5.62 -1.71 7.78
N PRO A 8 -6.07 -1.72 6.51
CA PRO A 8 -5.19 -1.33 5.41
C PRO A 8 -4.61 0.06 5.66
N ILE A 9 -3.38 0.30 5.22
CA ILE A 9 -2.88 1.66 5.07
C ILE A 9 -3.54 2.31 3.84
N TYR A 10 -3.98 3.56 3.97
CA TYR A 10 -4.75 4.23 2.93
C TYR A 10 -3.83 5.05 2.01
N TYR A 11 -4.08 4.97 0.70
CA TYR A 11 -3.26 5.66 -0.29
C TYR A 11 -3.47 7.18 -0.24
N VAL A 12 -2.39 7.96 -0.16
CA VAL A 12 -2.46 9.43 0.02
C VAL A 12 -2.63 10.22 -1.29
N ASN A 13 -3.44 9.73 -2.24
CA ASN A 13 -3.71 10.46 -3.49
C ASN A 13 -5.02 11.29 -3.47
N GLY A 14 -5.73 11.34 -2.35
CA GLY A 14 -7.01 12.04 -2.26
C GLY A 14 -7.60 12.07 -0.84
N GLU A 15 -8.79 12.65 -0.73
CA GLU A 15 -9.50 12.82 0.53
C GLU A 15 -10.05 11.49 1.07
N ALA A 16 -10.16 11.40 2.40
CA ALA A 16 -10.79 10.26 3.04
C ALA A 16 -12.29 10.19 2.70
N HIS A 17 -12.78 9.01 2.31
CA HIS A 17 -14.19 8.77 1.99
C HIS A 17 -14.81 7.69 2.88
N ILE A 18 -16.11 7.46 2.73
CA ILE A 18 -16.89 6.53 3.56
C ILE A 18 -16.33 5.10 3.63
N GLY A 19 -15.70 4.61 2.55
CA GLY A 19 -15.02 3.31 2.56
C GLY A 19 -13.88 3.19 3.58
N HIS A 20 -13.10 4.26 3.77
CA HIS A 20 -12.04 4.31 4.79
C HIS A 20 -12.68 4.32 6.18
N ALA A 21 -13.69 5.18 6.39
CA ALA A 21 -14.39 5.28 7.68
C ALA A 21 -15.01 3.94 8.10
N TYR A 22 -15.68 3.24 7.19
CA TYR A 22 -16.30 1.95 7.46
C TYR A 22 -15.29 0.92 7.99
N THR A 23 -14.17 0.76 7.29
CA THR A 23 -13.13 -0.20 7.68
C THR A 23 -12.50 0.18 9.02
N THR A 24 -12.17 1.46 9.20
CA THR A 24 -11.57 1.97 10.45
C THR A 24 -12.52 1.82 11.64
N PHE A 25 -13.83 2.06 11.48
CA PHE A 25 -14.80 1.95 12.57
C PHE A 25 -15.02 0.51 13.00
N ILE A 26 -15.00 -0.45 12.07
CA ILE A 26 -15.08 -1.88 12.41
C ILE A 26 -13.84 -2.29 13.21
N ALA A 27 -12.64 -1.91 12.74
CA ALA A 27 -11.39 -2.22 13.44
C ALA A 27 -11.36 -1.59 14.84
N ASP A 28 -11.81 -0.33 14.98
CA ASP A 28 -11.91 0.37 16.26
C ASP A 28 -12.90 -0.33 17.21
N THR A 29 -14.06 -0.73 16.72
CA THR A 29 -15.06 -1.46 17.50
C THR A 29 -14.49 -2.76 18.04
N MET A 30 -13.77 -3.52 17.20
CA MET A 30 -13.10 -4.76 17.61
C MET A 30 -11.99 -4.49 18.63
N ALA A 31 -11.16 -3.48 18.41
CA ALA A 31 -10.06 -3.13 19.33
C ALA A 31 -10.60 -2.73 20.71
N ARG A 32 -11.64 -1.90 20.75
CA ARG A 32 -12.31 -1.53 22.01
C ARG A 32 -12.94 -2.73 22.70
N TYR A 33 -13.58 -3.63 21.95
CA TYR A 33 -14.18 -4.84 22.50
C TYR A 33 -13.14 -5.76 23.14
N GLU A 34 -12.01 -5.99 22.48
CA GLU A 34 -10.93 -6.82 23.05
C GLU A 34 -10.29 -6.17 24.28
N ARG A 35 -10.09 -4.84 24.27
CA ARG A 35 -9.65 -4.09 25.46
C ARG A 35 -10.64 -4.20 26.61
N LEU A 36 -11.95 -4.11 26.34
CA LEU A 36 -13.00 -4.27 27.36
C LEU A 36 -13.00 -5.68 27.99
N LYS A 37 -12.56 -6.70 27.26
CA LYS A 37 -12.37 -8.05 27.80
C LYS A 37 -11.09 -8.20 28.63
N GLY A 38 -10.26 -7.18 28.70
CA GLY A 38 -8.96 -7.21 29.39
C GLY A 38 -7.83 -7.80 28.55
N GLU A 39 -7.97 -7.88 27.23
CA GLU A 39 -6.89 -8.33 26.34
C GLU A 39 -5.88 -7.20 26.08
N ASP A 40 -4.60 -7.55 26.02
CA ASP A 40 -3.52 -6.63 25.61
C ASP A 40 -3.64 -6.39 24.10
N THR A 41 -4.17 -5.23 23.71
CA THR A 41 -4.62 -4.98 22.33
C THR A 41 -3.84 -3.84 21.71
N PHE A 42 -3.24 -4.12 20.55
CA PHE A 42 -2.58 -3.13 19.69
C PHE A 42 -3.36 -2.97 18.38
N PHE A 43 -3.78 -1.75 18.08
CA PHE A 43 -4.51 -1.36 16.89
C PHE A 43 -3.65 -0.44 16.02
N LEU A 44 -3.26 -0.91 14.82
CA LEU A 44 -2.50 -0.18 13.82
C LEU A 44 -3.41 0.33 12.69
N THR A 45 -3.21 1.59 12.31
CA THR A 45 -3.71 2.17 11.05
C THR A 45 -2.60 3.00 10.42
N GLY A 46 -2.79 3.54 9.22
CA GLY A 46 -1.78 4.39 8.61
C GLY A 46 -2.05 4.80 7.18
N THR A 47 -1.01 5.31 6.53
CA THR A 47 -1.02 5.81 5.16
C THR A 47 0.09 5.20 4.32
N ASP A 48 -0.25 4.94 3.06
CA ASP A 48 0.71 4.56 2.03
C ASP A 48 1.07 5.77 1.17
N GLU A 49 2.35 6.09 1.16
CA GLU A 49 2.91 7.38 0.76
C GLU A 49 3.95 7.29 -0.36
N HIS A 50 4.18 6.08 -0.90
CA HIS A 50 5.08 5.87 -2.03
C HIS A 50 4.30 5.57 -3.32
N GLY A 51 4.90 5.85 -4.47
CA GLY A 51 4.38 5.47 -5.78
C GLY A 51 4.17 6.64 -6.74
N GLN A 52 4.10 6.31 -8.04
CA GLN A 52 4.10 7.30 -9.13
C GLN A 52 2.90 8.25 -9.06
N LYS A 53 1.71 7.79 -8.64
CA LYS A 53 0.53 8.66 -8.58
C LYS A 53 0.65 9.76 -7.52
N ILE A 54 1.33 9.51 -6.41
CA ILE A 54 1.60 10.52 -5.37
C ILE A 54 2.57 11.57 -5.92
N GLU A 55 3.64 11.13 -6.59
CA GLU A 55 4.57 12.04 -7.27
C GLU A 55 3.87 12.91 -8.32
N GLU A 56 3.04 12.32 -9.18
CA GLU A 56 2.26 13.05 -10.19
C GLU A 56 1.26 14.04 -9.56
N SER A 57 0.66 13.68 -8.43
CA SER A 57 -0.30 14.53 -7.72
C SER A 57 0.39 15.71 -7.04
N ALA A 58 1.53 15.46 -6.41
CA ALA A 58 2.38 16.50 -5.83
C ALA A 58 2.88 17.49 -6.91
N ALA A 59 3.33 16.97 -8.06
CA ALA A 59 3.75 17.78 -9.19
C ALA A 59 2.61 18.66 -9.73
N LYS A 60 1.39 18.11 -9.87
CA LYS A 60 0.19 18.89 -10.27
C LYS A 60 -0.18 19.96 -9.24
N ALA A 61 0.05 19.70 -7.96
CA ALA A 61 -0.15 20.65 -6.87
C ALA A 61 1.00 21.67 -6.73
N GLY A 62 2.10 21.51 -7.48
CA GLY A 62 3.28 22.38 -7.39
C GLY A 62 4.04 22.24 -6.07
N LYS A 63 3.98 21.07 -5.42
CA LYS A 63 4.59 20.81 -4.11
C LYS A 63 5.66 19.72 -4.18
N PRO A 64 6.67 19.74 -3.29
CA PRO A 64 7.52 18.59 -3.05
C PRO A 64 6.71 17.35 -2.65
N THR A 65 7.09 16.16 -3.14
CA THR A 65 6.35 14.91 -2.90
C THR A 65 6.19 14.59 -1.41
N GLN A 66 7.25 14.77 -0.62
CA GLN A 66 7.20 14.52 0.83
C GLN A 66 6.25 15.48 1.54
N GLU A 67 6.28 16.77 1.19
CA GLU A 67 5.38 17.78 1.78
C GLU A 67 3.91 17.48 1.44
N PHE A 68 3.64 17.06 0.20
CA PHE A 68 2.31 16.64 -0.22
C PHE A 68 1.81 15.40 0.55
N ALA A 69 2.67 14.40 0.74
CA ALA A 69 2.34 13.22 1.54
C ALA A 69 2.11 13.55 3.02
N ASP A 70 2.94 14.44 3.60
CA ASP A 70 2.80 14.92 4.98
C ASP A 70 1.43 15.59 5.22
N GLU A 71 1.00 16.45 4.29
CA GLU A 71 -0.29 17.15 4.37
C GLU A 71 -1.48 16.19 4.33
N ILE A 72 -1.51 15.27 3.36
CA ILE A 72 -2.63 14.33 3.20
C ILE A 72 -2.67 13.33 4.35
N SER A 73 -1.50 12.82 4.78
CA SER A 73 -1.41 11.97 5.96
C SER A 73 -1.95 12.67 7.20
N ALA A 74 -1.67 13.96 7.37
CA ALA A 74 -2.21 14.73 8.48
C ALA A 74 -3.73 14.85 8.40
N THR A 75 -4.33 14.97 7.20
CA THR A 75 -5.80 14.95 7.05
C THR A 75 -6.42 13.65 7.56
N PHE A 76 -5.88 12.49 7.19
CA PHE A 76 -6.37 11.20 7.69
C PHE A 76 -6.22 11.10 9.20
N LYS A 77 -5.04 11.46 9.74
CA LYS A 77 -4.79 11.38 11.17
C LYS A 77 -5.73 12.28 11.96
N ASN A 78 -5.88 13.54 11.55
CA ASN A 78 -6.75 14.51 12.21
C ASN A 78 -8.22 14.05 12.19
N LEU A 79 -8.66 13.46 11.08
CA LEU A 79 -10.02 12.91 10.96
C LEU A 79 -10.25 11.74 11.94
N TRP A 80 -9.28 10.83 12.07
CA TRP A 80 -9.37 9.73 13.04
C TRP A 80 -9.30 10.22 14.48
N ASP A 81 -8.52 11.26 14.76
CA ASP A 81 -8.46 11.90 16.07
C ASP A 81 -9.81 12.58 16.40
N GLU A 82 -10.44 13.26 15.43
CA GLU A 82 -11.77 13.88 15.58
C GLU A 82 -12.87 12.84 15.85
N PHE A 83 -12.85 11.71 15.14
CA PHE A 83 -13.77 10.60 15.41
C PHE A 83 -13.45 9.81 16.69
N GLY A 84 -12.34 10.11 17.35
CA GLY A 84 -11.91 9.41 18.56
C GLY A 84 -11.54 7.95 18.31
N ILE A 85 -10.97 7.63 17.15
CA ILE A 85 -10.48 6.28 16.85
C ILE A 85 -9.35 5.92 17.81
N SER A 86 -9.44 4.74 18.42
CA SER A 86 -8.54 4.26 19.47
C SER A 86 -7.35 3.48 18.93
N TYR A 87 -6.74 3.95 17.85
CA TYR A 87 -5.52 3.33 17.32
C TYR A 87 -4.33 3.60 18.26
N ASP A 88 -3.41 2.64 18.37
CA ASP A 88 -2.18 2.76 19.18
C ASP A 88 -1.01 3.32 18.36
N LYS A 89 -1.02 3.07 17.05
CA LYS A 89 -0.03 3.62 16.11
C LYS A 89 -0.68 4.01 14.79
N PHE A 90 -0.29 5.17 14.30
CA PHE A 90 -0.52 5.61 12.93
C PHE A 90 0.83 5.49 12.19
N ILE A 91 0.98 4.49 11.31
CA ILE A 91 2.22 4.28 10.55
C ILE A 91 2.18 5.04 9.24
N ARG A 92 3.32 5.60 8.84
CA ARG A 92 3.51 6.18 7.50
C ARG A 92 4.59 5.40 6.77
N THR A 93 4.43 5.11 5.48
CA THR A 93 5.47 4.36 4.75
C THR A 93 6.75 5.18 4.50
N THR A 94 6.72 6.49 4.75
CA THR A 94 7.92 7.36 4.83
C THR A 94 8.59 7.38 6.20
N ASP A 95 8.03 6.71 7.22
CA ASP A 95 8.69 6.60 8.53
C ASP A 95 10.03 5.84 8.39
N GLU A 96 11.09 6.35 9.02
CA GLU A 96 12.42 5.72 8.94
C GLU A 96 12.41 4.24 9.33
N ASP A 97 11.68 3.89 10.37
CA ASP A 97 11.60 2.51 10.86
C ASP A 97 10.87 1.59 9.87
N HIS A 98 9.90 2.12 9.12
CA HIS A 98 9.24 1.38 8.05
C HIS A 98 10.24 1.11 6.92
N MET A 99 10.95 2.13 6.45
CA MET A 99 11.94 2.00 5.39
C MET A 99 13.05 0.99 5.76
N LYS A 100 13.59 1.08 6.99
CA LYS A 100 14.56 0.10 7.52
C LYS A 100 13.99 -1.32 7.55
N GLY A 101 12.73 -1.46 7.93
CA GLY A 101 12.03 -2.75 7.93
C GLY A 101 11.91 -3.37 6.54
N VAL A 102 11.49 -2.59 5.55
CA VAL A 102 11.36 -3.02 4.14
C VAL A 102 12.73 -3.39 3.56
N GLN A 103 13.75 -2.55 3.77
CA GLN A 103 15.12 -2.82 3.32
C GLN A 103 15.65 -4.14 3.90
N LYS A 104 15.46 -4.36 5.20
CA LYS A 104 15.86 -5.60 5.87
C LYS A 104 15.11 -6.82 5.32
N ALA A 105 13.80 -6.70 5.07
CA ALA A 105 13.01 -7.78 4.49
C ALA A 105 13.52 -8.15 3.09
N PHE A 106 13.82 -7.14 2.26
CA PHE A 106 14.42 -7.33 0.94
C PHE A 106 15.77 -8.04 1.05
N GLU A 107 16.68 -7.56 1.89
CA GLU A 107 18.02 -8.16 2.08
C GLU A 107 17.95 -9.63 2.50
N VAL A 108 17.03 -9.98 3.41
CA VAL A 108 16.82 -11.36 3.86
C VAL A 108 16.32 -12.24 2.72
N MET A 109 15.32 -11.79 1.96
CA MET A 109 14.78 -12.54 0.82
C MET A 109 15.80 -12.66 -0.31
N PHE A 110 16.59 -11.61 -0.56
CA PHE A 110 17.68 -11.61 -1.53
C PHE A 110 18.78 -12.61 -1.15
N ALA A 111 19.25 -12.58 0.10
CA ALA A 111 20.25 -13.52 0.61
C ALA A 111 19.78 -14.98 0.56
N LYS A 112 18.46 -15.21 0.67
CA LYS A 112 17.83 -16.55 0.57
C LYS A 112 17.66 -17.02 -0.89
N GLY A 113 17.96 -16.17 -1.88
CA GLY A 113 17.77 -16.45 -3.30
C GLY A 113 16.30 -16.45 -3.72
N ASP A 114 15.44 -15.76 -2.97
CA ASP A 114 14.02 -15.58 -3.32
C ASP A 114 13.81 -14.35 -4.21
N ILE A 115 14.79 -13.45 -4.27
CA ILE A 115 14.79 -12.29 -5.16
C ILE A 115 15.86 -12.49 -6.23
N TYR A 116 15.50 -12.23 -7.48
CA TYR A 116 16.39 -12.32 -8.63
C TYR A 116 16.17 -11.13 -9.56
N LYS A 117 17.19 -10.78 -10.35
CA LYS A 117 17.07 -9.78 -11.42
C LYS A 117 16.62 -10.45 -12.70
N ASP A 118 15.71 -9.80 -13.39
CA ASP A 118 15.33 -10.18 -14.75
C ASP A 118 14.86 -8.93 -15.52
N PHE A 119 14.57 -9.08 -16.80
CA PHE A 119 13.89 -8.07 -17.58
C PHE A 119 12.41 -8.39 -17.64
N TYR A 120 11.59 -7.38 -17.44
CA TYR A 120 10.17 -7.48 -17.73
C TYR A 120 9.82 -6.54 -18.86
N GLU A 121 9.11 -7.07 -19.86
CA GLU A 121 8.62 -6.36 -21.03
C GLU A 121 7.12 -6.61 -21.12
N GLY A 122 6.33 -5.55 -21.07
CA GLY A 122 4.88 -5.65 -21.12
C GLY A 122 4.19 -4.31 -21.21
N HIS A 123 2.89 -4.36 -21.45
CA HIS A 123 2.07 -3.16 -21.50
C HIS A 123 1.67 -2.74 -20.09
N TYR A 124 2.16 -1.58 -19.64
CA TYR A 124 1.91 -1.07 -18.31
C TYR A 124 0.75 -0.06 -18.30
N CYS A 125 -0.17 -0.22 -17.35
CA CYS A 125 -1.19 0.77 -17.05
C CYS A 125 -0.85 1.53 -15.77
N VAL A 126 -0.43 2.79 -15.90
CA VAL A 126 -0.11 3.67 -14.75
C VAL A 126 -1.30 3.81 -13.80
N SER A 127 -2.53 3.81 -14.33
CA SER A 127 -3.73 3.96 -13.50
C SER A 127 -4.00 2.75 -12.61
N CYS A 128 -3.75 1.54 -13.10
CA CYS A 128 -3.96 0.30 -12.36
C CYS A 128 -2.67 -0.22 -11.68
N GLU A 129 -1.52 0.43 -11.93
CA GLU A 129 -0.20 -0.01 -11.46
C GLU A 129 0.06 -1.49 -11.76
N THR A 130 -0.38 -1.91 -12.94
CA THR A 130 -0.42 -3.32 -13.34
C THR A 130 0.05 -3.46 -14.78
N PHE A 131 0.78 -4.55 -15.03
CA PHE A 131 1.19 -4.97 -16.35
C PHE A 131 0.21 -5.96 -16.94
N PHE A 132 -0.05 -5.81 -18.24
CA PHE A 132 -0.88 -6.70 -19.02
C PHE A 132 -0.05 -7.29 -20.16
N PRO A 133 -0.18 -8.61 -20.41
CA PRO A 133 0.22 -9.19 -21.68
C PRO A 133 -0.57 -8.55 -22.82
N GLU A 134 0.03 -8.44 -24.01
CA GLU A 134 -0.64 -7.91 -25.21
C GLU A 134 -1.98 -8.60 -25.50
N THR A 135 -2.06 -9.91 -25.23
CA THR A 135 -3.28 -10.72 -25.41
C THR A 135 -4.45 -10.34 -24.50
N GLN A 136 -4.19 -9.58 -23.42
CA GLN A 136 -5.21 -9.12 -22.49
C GLN A 136 -5.67 -7.69 -22.78
N LEU A 137 -5.01 -6.98 -23.70
CA LEU A 137 -5.36 -5.60 -24.02
C LEU A 137 -6.62 -5.52 -24.87
N VAL A 138 -7.40 -4.48 -24.62
CA VAL A 138 -8.49 -4.10 -25.51
C VAL A 138 -7.89 -3.38 -26.72
N ASP A 139 -8.19 -3.87 -27.92
CA ASP A 139 -7.67 -3.40 -29.20
C ASP A 139 -6.13 -3.34 -29.29
N GLY A 140 -5.42 -4.11 -28.46
CA GLY A 140 -3.94 -4.14 -28.43
C GLY A 140 -3.29 -2.91 -27.79
N GLU A 141 -4.07 -1.98 -27.23
CA GLU A 141 -3.55 -0.71 -26.68
C GLU A 141 -4.08 -0.39 -25.27
N PHE A 142 -5.33 -0.75 -24.98
CA PHE A 142 -6.03 -0.27 -23.79
C PHE A 142 -6.06 -1.30 -22.66
N CYS A 143 -5.95 -0.80 -21.43
CA CYS A 143 -6.04 -1.58 -20.21
C CYS A 143 -7.43 -2.22 -20.08
N PRO A 144 -7.54 -3.54 -19.87
CA PRO A 144 -8.83 -4.23 -19.77
C PRO A 144 -9.66 -3.79 -18.56
N ASP A 145 -9.01 -3.33 -17.49
CA ASP A 145 -9.70 -2.97 -16.25
C ASP A 145 -10.26 -1.54 -16.25
N CYS A 146 -9.52 -0.58 -16.81
CA CYS A 146 -9.89 0.84 -16.76
C CYS A 146 -10.06 1.52 -18.11
N GLY A 147 -9.76 0.84 -19.23
CA GLY A 147 -9.90 1.35 -20.60
C GLY A 147 -8.91 2.45 -21.00
N ARG A 148 -7.95 2.80 -20.14
CA ARG A 148 -6.91 3.79 -20.45
C ARG A 148 -5.80 3.18 -21.29
N SER A 149 -5.10 4.01 -22.06
CA SER A 149 -3.95 3.54 -22.85
C SER A 149 -2.85 2.96 -21.95
N THR A 150 -2.16 1.96 -22.50
CA THR A 150 -0.98 1.36 -21.89
C THR A 150 0.27 1.79 -22.64
N SER A 151 1.43 1.71 -21.97
CA SER A 151 2.73 1.93 -22.61
C SER A 151 3.57 0.67 -22.50
N VAL A 152 4.25 0.28 -23.58
CA VAL A 152 5.24 -0.80 -23.52
C VAL A 152 6.42 -0.33 -22.69
N VAL A 153 6.65 -0.99 -21.57
CA VAL A 153 7.78 -0.73 -20.69
C VAL A 153 8.65 -1.98 -20.68
N LYS A 154 9.94 -1.79 -20.92
CA LYS A 154 10.98 -2.80 -20.74
C LYS A 154 11.97 -2.31 -19.71
N GLU A 155 12.00 -2.96 -18.56
CA GLU A 155 12.84 -2.54 -17.45
C GLU A 155 13.55 -3.74 -16.81
N GLU A 156 14.81 -3.54 -16.45
CA GLU A 156 15.50 -4.47 -15.56
C GLU A 156 14.95 -4.27 -14.14
N SER A 157 14.41 -5.31 -13.53
CA SER A 157 13.77 -5.20 -12.22
C SER A 157 14.13 -6.39 -11.32
N TYR A 158 13.92 -6.19 -10.02
CA TYR A 158 14.01 -7.28 -9.05
C TYR A 158 12.65 -7.96 -8.90
N PHE A 159 12.63 -9.28 -9.03
CA PHE A 159 11.43 -10.10 -8.93
C PHE A 159 11.49 -10.98 -7.69
N PHE A 160 10.36 -11.07 -6.98
CA PHE A 160 10.17 -12.08 -5.95
C PHE A 160 9.69 -13.38 -6.59
N LYS A 161 10.37 -14.49 -6.27
CA LYS A 161 10.06 -15.83 -6.79
C LYS A 161 8.86 -16.45 -6.06
N LEU A 162 7.69 -15.83 -6.18
CA LEU A 162 6.44 -16.26 -5.55
C LEU A 162 6.09 -17.72 -5.89
N SER A 163 6.43 -18.18 -7.10
CA SER A 163 6.22 -19.57 -7.52
C SER A 163 6.90 -20.62 -6.63
N LYS A 164 8.00 -20.27 -5.95
CA LYS A 164 8.67 -21.14 -4.96
C LYS A 164 7.81 -21.39 -3.72
N TYR A 165 6.81 -20.54 -3.47
CA TYR A 165 5.96 -20.54 -2.29
C TYR A 165 4.53 -21.00 -2.58
N GLN A 166 4.18 -21.26 -3.84
CA GLN A 166 2.82 -21.53 -4.27
C GLN A 166 2.18 -22.70 -3.49
N ASP A 167 2.84 -23.85 -3.43
CA ASP A 167 2.27 -25.03 -2.76
C ASP A 167 2.00 -24.76 -1.27
N LYS A 168 2.92 -24.07 -0.59
CA LYS A 168 2.79 -23.72 0.83
C LYS A 168 1.69 -22.70 1.12
N LEU A 169 1.28 -21.91 0.12
CA LEU A 169 0.17 -20.95 0.26
C LEU A 169 -1.19 -21.60 0.00
N LEU A 170 -1.21 -22.76 -0.65
CA LEU A 170 -2.43 -23.53 -0.96
C LEU A 170 -2.77 -24.56 0.13
N GLU A 171 -1.79 -24.96 0.93
CA GLU A 171 -1.95 -25.79 2.14
C GLU A 171 -2.55 -25.00 3.31
#